data_AF-A0A7K3Y668-F1
#
_entry.id   AF-A0A7K3Y668-F1
#
_cell.length_a   1.000
_cell.length_b   1.000
_cell.length_c   1.000
_cell.angle_alpha   90.00
_cell.angle_beta   90.00
_cell.angle_gamma   90.00
#
_symmetry.space_group_name_H-M   'P 1'
#
loop_
_entity.id
_entity.type
_entity.pdbx_description
1 polymer ?
#
loop_
_entity_poly.entity_id
_entity_poly.type
_entity_poly.pdbx_seq_one_letter_code
_entity_poly.pdbx_strand_id
1 'polypeptide(L)'
;DKPDVRFVIHTDLPKDLESYYQETGRAGRDGDPADCILFYSRGDYSTIRYLIEKGCADVVRKDAAYRKAGAMLDYCETTGCRRKFLLTYFGEVYLEEWCGKCDRCEAPVKVFDGTHAALTIITCIGEVGERFGASYVVDVLAGSKSARIRENGHDALPAYGSGEGYTRDQWLRFVQEMVRKGFITSTGGRYPVLVLNDRSRAVIEGSLPVPLTEPESPGTVAAETYDEVLFARLRQLRKATADLEHVPPFIVFHDRSLKEMAKYYPRTGAEFLRVYGVSEGKLQRYGRMFLDAIEKHCTEMGIAPERGSG
;
A
#
# COMPACT_ATOMS: atom_id res chain seq x y z
N ASP A 1 -20.37 28.41 1.67
CA ASP A 1 -19.22 28.13 2.55
C ASP A 1 -19.73 28.03 3.98
N LYS A 2 -19.54 26.89 4.64
CA LYS A 2 -19.82 26.70 6.07
C LYS A 2 -18.47 26.76 6.82
N PRO A 3 -18.31 27.61 7.83
CA PRO A 3 -17.03 27.77 8.52
C PRO A 3 -16.71 26.61 9.48
N ASP A 4 -17.74 25.88 9.92
CA ASP A 4 -17.73 24.86 10.98
C ASP A 4 -17.59 23.42 10.46
N VAL A 5 -17.01 23.24 9.27
CA VAL A 5 -16.78 21.90 8.71
C VAL A 5 -15.69 21.19 9.51
N ARG A 6 -16.06 20.12 10.22
CA ARG A 6 -15.16 19.34 11.08
C ARG A 6 -14.37 18.25 10.37
N PHE A 7 -14.86 17.76 9.24
CA PHE A 7 -14.13 16.78 8.46
C PHE A 7 -14.35 16.95 6.96
N VAL A 8 -13.31 16.69 6.19
CA VAL A 8 -13.35 16.51 4.73
C VAL A 8 -12.83 15.12 4.44
N ILE A 9 -13.62 14.33 3.72
CA ILE A 9 -13.28 12.94 3.38
C ILE A 9 -13.20 12.81 1.87
N HIS A 10 -12.06 12.34 1.39
CA HIS A 10 -11.85 11.93 0.01
C HIS A 10 -11.93 10.41 -0.07
N THR A 11 -12.97 9.90 -0.73
CA THR A 11 -13.16 8.47 -1.01
C THR A 11 -12.32 7.99 -2.20
N ASP A 12 -11.98 8.91 -3.08
CA ASP A 12 -11.23 8.68 -4.30
C ASP A 12 -10.00 9.59 -4.32
N LEU A 13 -8.92 9.10 -4.92
CA LEU A 13 -7.69 9.86 -5.07
C LEU A 13 -7.91 11.13 -5.91
N PRO A 14 -7.66 12.33 -5.36
CA PRO A 14 -7.68 13.57 -6.12
C PRO A 14 -6.76 13.51 -7.34
N LYS A 15 -7.12 14.25 -8.39
CA LYS A 15 -6.34 14.33 -9.63
C LYS A 15 -4.96 15.00 -9.46
N ASP A 16 -4.85 15.92 -8.50
CA ASP A 16 -3.67 16.72 -8.24
C ASP A 16 -3.72 17.31 -6.81
N LEU A 17 -2.56 17.76 -6.33
CA LEU A 17 -2.40 18.31 -4.99
C LEU A 17 -3.10 19.66 -4.83
N GLU A 18 -3.19 20.46 -5.89
CA GLU A 18 -3.88 21.74 -5.87
C GLU A 18 -5.37 21.59 -5.56
N SER A 19 -6.03 20.62 -6.19
CA SER A 19 -7.44 20.30 -5.94
C SER A 19 -7.62 19.75 -4.53
N TYR A 20 -6.76 18.81 -4.12
CA TYR A 20 -6.76 18.27 -2.76
C TYR A 20 -6.64 19.39 -1.72
N TYR A 21 -5.67 20.28 -1.87
CA TYR A 21 -5.43 21.39 -0.94
C TYR A 21 -6.62 22.35 -0.85
N GLN A 22 -7.22 22.71 -1.99
CA GLN A 22 -8.42 23.58 -2.01
C GLN A 22 -9.63 22.92 -1.36
N GLU A 23 -9.81 21.62 -1.55
CA GLU A 23 -10.93 20.86 -1.01
C GLU A 23 -10.78 20.65 0.50
N THR A 24 -9.60 20.24 0.96
CA THR A 24 -9.30 20.10 2.40
C THR A 24 -9.30 21.44 3.13
N GLY A 25 -8.93 22.54 2.45
CA GLY A 25 -8.96 23.91 3.01
C GLY A 25 -10.36 24.47 3.29
N ARG A 26 -11.42 23.68 3.05
CA ARG A 26 -12.78 23.99 3.49
C ARG A 26 -13.05 23.56 4.93
N ALA A 27 -12.23 22.67 5.49
CA ALA A 27 -12.33 22.24 6.88
C ALA A 27 -11.77 23.31 7.84
N GLY A 28 -12.37 23.44 9.03
CA GLY A 28 -11.80 24.19 10.15
C GLY A 28 -11.54 25.68 9.90
N ARG A 29 -12.41 26.37 9.15
CA ARG A 29 -12.22 27.81 8.84
C ARG A 29 -12.48 28.72 10.03
N ASP A 30 -13.21 28.23 11.02
CA ASP A 30 -13.36 28.84 12.34
C ASP A 30 -12.11 28.71 13.22
N GLY A 31 -11.09 27.94 12.78
CA GLY A 31 -9.85 27.72 13.51
C GLY A 31 -9.89 26.55 14.50
N ASP A 32 -11.07 25.92 14.67
CA ASP A 32 -11.22 24.74 15.51
C ASP A 32 -10.62 23.49 14.83
N PRO A 33 -10.22 22.47 15.60
CA PRO A 33 -9.72 21.22 15.06
C PRO A 33 -10.66 20.61 14.01
N ALA A 34 -10.08 20.19 12.89
CA ALA A 34 -10.80 19.53 11.82
C ALA A 34 -9.89 18.50 11.12
N ASP A 35 -10.50 17.43 10.63
CA ASP A 35 -9.80 16.29 10.05
C ASP A 35 -9.92 16.26 8.52
N CYS A 36 -8.82 15.91 7.86
CA CYS A 36 -8.78 15.68 6.42
C CYS A 36 -8.37 14.23 6.18
N ILE A 37 -9.30 13.41 5.71
CA ILE A 37 -9.12 11.96 5.57
C ILE A 37 -9.14 11.61 4.09
N LEU A 38 -8.06 11.00 3.60
CA LEU A 38 -7.95 10.49 2.24
C LEU A 38 -7.85 8.96 2.26
N PHE A 39 -8.85 8.28 1.68
CA PHE A 39 -8.74 6.87 1.36
C PHE A 39 -7.95 6.72 0.06
N TYR A 40 -6.88 5.93 0.10
CA TYR A 40 -5.98 5.73 -1.03
C TYR A 40 -5.68 4.26 -1.23
N SER A 41 -5.81 3.81 -2.48
CA SER A 41 -5.25 2.56 -2.97
C SER A 41 -4.36 2.81 -4.19
N ARG A 42 -3.31 1.99 -4.37
CA ARG A 42 -2.49 2.02 -5.59
C ARG A 42 -3.32 1.74 -6.86
N GLY A 43 -4.46 1.07 -6.73
CA GLY A 43 -5.37 0.79 -7.84
C GLY A 43 -6.02 2.06 -8.41
N ASP A 44 -6.19 3.09 -7.59
CA ASP A 44 -6.89 4.34 -7.96
C ASP A 44 -6.13 5.12 -9.04
N TYR A 45 -4.82 4.92 -9.12
CA TYR A 45 -3.98 5.53 -10.15
C TYR A 45 -4.42 5.13 -11.57
N SER A 46 -4.93 3.91 -11.75
CA SER A 46 -5.41 3.46 -13.06
C SER A 46 -6.60 4.30 -13.55
N THR A 47 -7.48 4.72 -12.64
CA THR A 47 -8.61 5.61 -12.91
C THR A 47 -8.12 7.01 -13.29
N ILE A 48 -7.16 7.57 -12.55
CA ILE A 48 -6.58 8.88 -12.89
C ILE A 48 -5.92 8.83 -14.27
N ARG A 49 -5.16 7.77 -14.56
CA ARG A 49 -4.54 7.57 -15.87
C ARG A 49 -5.58 7.53 -16.99
N TYR A 50 -6.67 6.79 -16.79
CA TYR A 50 -7.76 6.73 -17.76
C TYR A 50 -8.38 8.12 -18.02
N LEU A 51 -8.62 8.90 -16.96
CA LEU A 51 -9.16 10.25 -17.07
C LEU A 51 -8.21 11.20 -17.81
N ILE A 52 -6.90 11.13 -17.55
CA ILE A 52 -5.89 11.94 -18.26
C ILE A 52 -5.87 11.58 -19.76
N GLU A 53 -5.93 10.29 -20.08
CA GLU A 53 -5.88 9.83 -21.48
C GLU A 53 -7.12 10.26 -22.27
N LYS A 54 -8.30 10.24 -21.64
CA LYS A 54 -9.57 10.64 -22.26
C LYS A 54 -9.80 12.15 -22.27
N GLY A 55 -9.27 12.87 -21.27
CA GLY A 55 -9.60 14.28 -21.02
C GLY A 55 -8.82 15.30 -21.84
N CYS A 56 -7.74 14.89 -22.52
CA CYS A 56 -6.95 15.80 -23.36
C CYS A 56 -6.34 15.06 -24.55
N ALA A 57 -6.22 15.70 -25.72
CA ALA A 57 -5.50 15.14 -26.87
C ALA A 57 -4.03 15.62 -26.95
N ASP A 58 -3.74 16.77 -26.34
CA ASP A 58 -2.43 17.43 -26.38
C ASP A 58 -1.42 16.70 -25.47
N VAL A 59 -0.29 16.29 -26.07
CA VAL A 59 0.78 15.54 -25.40
C VAL A 59 1.43 16.35 -24.27
N VAL A 60 1.67 17.65 -24.47
CA VAL A 60 2.32 18.51 -23.47
C VAL A 60 1.43 18.67 -22.24
N ARG A 61 0.11 18.83 -22.48
CA ARG A 61 -0.88 18.90 -21.39
C ARG A 61 -1.03 17.57 -20.66
N LYS A 62 -0.99 16.45 -21.39
CA LYS A 62 -0.95 15.11 -20.77
C LYS A 62 0.27 14.96 -19.86
N ASP A 63 1.45 15.33 -20.33
CA ASP A 63 2.68 15.23 -19.53
C ASP A 63 2.64 16.11 -18.28
N ALA A 64 2.06 17.30 -18.36
CA ALA A 64 1.82 18.14 -17.17
C ALA A 64 0.83 17.49 -16.20
N ALA A 65 -0.26 16.88 -16.69
CA ALA A 65 -1.24 16.18 -15.85
C ALA A 65 -0.64 14.94 -15.18
N TYR A 66 0.19 14.16 -15.89
CA TYR A 66 0.91 13.03 -15.34
C TYR A 66 1.86 13.43 -14.21
N ARG A 67 2.58 14.56 -14.36
CA ARG A 67 3.44 15.08 -13.30
C ARG A 67 2.65 15.44 -12.04
N LYS A 68 1.50 16.09 -12.19
CA LYS A 68 0.62 16.44 -11.06
C LYS A 68 0.03 15.20 -10.37
N ALA A 69 -0.41 14.21 -11.14
CA ALA A 69 -0.88 12.94 -10.60
C ALA A 69 0.24 12.19 -9.86
N GLY A 70 1.47 12.22 -10.40
CA GLY A 70 2.65 11.68 -9.73
C GLY A 70 2.91 12.35 -8.38
N ALA A 71 2.84 13.68 -8.30
CA ALA A 71 2.99 14.41 -7.04
C ALA A 71 1.92 14.03 -6.00
N MET A 72 0.68 13.77 -6.43
CA MET A 72 -0.39 13.29 -5.54
C MET A 72 -0.09 11.88 -5.00
N LEU A 73 0.43 10.98 -5.82
CA LEU A 73 0.90 9.68 -5.36
C LEU A 73 2.05 9.81 -4.36
N ASP A 74 3.01 10.70 -4.65
CA ASP A 74 4.14 10.94 -3.76
C ASP A 74 3.69 11.48 -2.40
N TYR A 75 2.66 12.32 -2.37
CA TYR A 75 2.04 12.75 -1.12
C TYR A 75 1.39 11.60 -0.36
N CYS A 76 0.67 10.70 -1.04
CA CYS A 76 0.04 9.54 -0.38
C CYS A 76 1.09 8.59 0.22
N GLU A 77 2.20 8.41 -0.48
CA GLU A 77 3.27 7.46 -0.12
C GLU A 77 4.44 8.09 0.63
N THR A 78 4.38 9.39 0.95
CA THR A 78 5.43 10.06 1.70
C THR A 78 5.62 9.42 3.08
N THR A 79 6.87 9.34 3.53
CA THR A 79 7.23 8.84 4.86
C THR A 79 7.52 9.97 5.85
N GLY A 80 7.65 11.20 5.34
CA GLY A 80 7.83 12.41 6.14
C GLY A 80 6.51 13.09 6.51
N CYS A 81 6.61 14.25 7.17
CA CYS A 81 5.47 15.06 7.56
C CYS A 81 4.61 15.50 6.36
N ARG A 82 3.30 15.20 6.39
CA ARG A 82 2.36 15.58 5.33
C ARG A 82 2.27 17.09 5.13
N ARG A 83 2.31 17.87 6.22
CA ARG A 83 2.29 19.34 6.16
C ARG A 83 3.54 19.86 5.46
N LYS A 84 4.72 19.38 5.86
CA LYS A 84 5.99 19.77 5.24
C LYS A 84 5.99 19.48 3.74
N PHE A 85 5.47 18.32 3.34
CA PHE A 85 5.33 17.96 1.92
C PHE A 85 4.44 18.96 1.16
N LEU A 86 3.24 19.25 1.68
CA LEU A 86 2.31 20.20 1.04
C LEU A 86 2.93 21.59 0.89
N LEU A 87 3.50 22.13 1.97
CA LEU A 87 4.13 23.45 1.95
C LEU A 87 5.28 23.50 0.95
N THR A 88 6.16 22.49 0.95
CA THR A 88 7.28 22.39 0.00
C THR A 88 6.79 22.34 -1.45
N TYR A 89 5.70 21.60 -1.72
CA TYR A 89 5.12 21.51 -3.07
C TYR A 89 4.66 22.87 -3.59
N PHE A 90 4.11 23.74 -2.73
CA PHE A 90 3.71 25.10 -3.08
C PHE A 90 4.87 26.13 -3.01
N GLY A 91 6.10 25.68 -2.78
CA GLY A 91 7.28 26.55 -2.70
C GLY A 91 7.41 27.28 -1.36
N GLU A 92 6.67 26.88 -0.34
CA GLU A 92 6.78 27.42 1.01
C GLU A 92 7.86 26.68 1.82
N VAL A 93 8.64 27.43 2.58
CA VAL A 93 9.68 26.88 3.45
C VAL A 93 9.08 26.57 4.82
N TYR A 94 9.01 25.28 5.16
CA TYR A 94 8.66 24.82 6.50
C TYR A 94 9.92 24.41 7.25
N LEU A 95 10.27 25.16 8.29
CA LEU A 95 11.53 24.98 9.03
C LEU A 95 11.52 23.77 9.97
N GLU A 96 10.34 23.37 10.44
CA GLU A 96 10.21 22.20 11.31
C GLU A 96 10.21 20.91 10.49
N GLU A 97 10.75 19.84 11.07
CA GLU A 97 10.73 18.51 10.43
C GLU A 97 9.35 17.86 10.53
N TRP A 98 8.69 18.02 11.68
CA TRP A 98 7.44 17.33 12.03
C TRP A 98 6.40 18.32 12.54
N CYS A 99 5.19 18.28 11.99
CA CYS A 99 4.11 19.18 12.43
C CYS A 99 3.36 18.71 13.67
N GLY A 100 3.57 17.46 14.10
CA GLY A 100 2.93 16.85 15.27
C GLY A 100 1.42 16.62 15.15
N LYS A 101 0.82 16.83 13.97
CA LYS A 101 -0.65 16.83 13.76
C LYS A 101 -1.10 16.08 12.49
N CYS A 102 -0.27 15.20 11.96
CA CYS A 102 -0.68 14.32 10.86
C CYS A 102 -0.35 12.88 11.22
N ASP A 103 -1.03 11.93 10.56
CA ASP A 103 -0.81 10.49 10.64
C ASP A 103 0.69 10.10 10.58
N ARG A 104 1.49 10.75 9.74
CA ARG A 104 2.94 10.48 9.64
C ARG A 104 3.75 10.98 10.84
N CYS A 105 3.28 12.01 11.53
CA CYS A 105 3.89 12.46 12.78
C CYS A 105 3.44 11.57 13.96
N GLU A 106 2.21 11.07 13.92
CA GLU A 106 1.64 10.21 14.97
C GLU A 106 2.19 8.78 14.93
N ALA A 107 2.36 8.23 13.72
CA ALA A 107 2.90 6.90 13.48
C ALA A 107 4.06 6.97 12.46
N PRO A 108 5.26 7.39 12.89
CA PRO A 108 6.41 7.48 12.00
C PRO A 108 6.77 6.09 11.45
N VAL A 109 7.11 6.05 10.16
CA VAL A 109 7.44 4.80 9.48
C VAL A 109 8.84 4.34 9.92
N LYS A 110 8.98 3.05 10.21
CA LYS A 110 10.28 2.46 10.51
C LYS A 110 11.19 2.54 9.29
N VAL A 111 12.44 2.88 9.51
CA VAL A 111 13.47 2.97 8.47
C VAL A 111 14.61 2.02 8.81
N PHE A 112 15.19 1.41 7.78
CA PHE A 112 16.36 0.55 7.89
C PHE A 112 17.47 1.03 6.95
N ASP A 113 18.67 0.49 7.14
CA ASP A 113 19.77 0.70 6.19
C ASP A 113 19.50 -0.09 4.90
N GLY A 114 18.95 0.62 3.91
CA GLY A 114 18.62 0.10 2.60
C GLY A 114 19.74 0.24 1.58
N THR A 115 20.98 0.56 2.01
CA THR A 115 22.10 0.86 1.10
C THR A 115 22.39 -0.28 0.13
N HIS A 116 22.33 -1.54 0.58
CA HIS A 116 22.49 -2.69 -0.31
C HIS A 116 21.41 -2.74 -1.39
N ALA A 117 20.13 -2.60 -1.01
CA ALA A 117 19.01 -2.59 -1.96
C ALA A 117 19.13 -1.41 -2.95
N ALA A 118 19.56 -0.25 -2.45
CA ALA A 118 19.80 0.93 -3.27
C ALA A 118 20.91 0.70 -4.30
N LEU A 119 22.03 0.07 -3.91
CA LEU A 119 23.11 -0.30 -4.82
C LEU A 119 22.61 -1.26 -5.90
N THR A 120 21.84 -2.28 -5.54
CA THR A 120 21.26 -3.22 -6.52
C THR A 120 20.40 -2.49 -7.57
N ILE A 121 19.56 -1.54 -7.12
CA ILE A 121 18.72 -0.72 -8.00
C ILE A 121 19.57 0.17 -8.91
N ILE A 122 20.54 0.89 -8.34
CA ILE A 122 21.40 1.84 -9.08
C ILE A 122 22.22 1.11 -10.13
N THR A 123 22.83 -0.03 -9.78
CA THR A 123 23.58 -0.87 -10.72
C THR A 123 22.67 -1.35 -11.85
N CYS A 124 21.46 -1.83 -11.53
CA CYS A 124 20.50 -2.25 -12.55
C CYS A 124 20.13 -1.10 -13.51
N ILE A 125 19.90 0.12 -13.00
CA ILE A 125 19.58 1.30 -13.83
C ILE A 125 20.72 1.63 -14.80
N GLY A 126 21.97 1.56 -14.32
CA GLY A 126 23.16 1.75 -15.15
C GLY A 126 23.30 0.68 -16.23
N GLU A 127 23.10 -0.60 -15.88
CA GLU A 127 23.21 -1.73 -16.81
C GLU A 127 22.14 -1.71 -17.91
N VAL A 128 20.91 -1.29 -17.61
CA VAL A 128 19.84 -1.14 -18.61
C VAL A 128 19.94 0.18 -19.40
N GLY A 129 20.99 0.97 -19.17
CA GLY A 129 21.34 2.15 -19.96
C GLY A 129 20.43 3.36 -19.76
N GLU A 130 19.82 3.52 -18.58
CA GLU A 130 19.03 4.73 -18.20
C GLU A 130 17.89 5.07 -19.18
N ARG A 131 17.27 4.05 -19.79
CA ARG A 131 16.18 4.19 -20.79
C ARG A 131 14.83 3.68 -20.33
N PHE A 132 14.77 3.14 -19.10
CA PHE A 132 13.62 2.40 -18.62
C PHE A 132 13.07 2.97 -17.32
N GLY A 133 11.77 2.77 -17.12
CA GLY A 133 11.07 3.19 -15.90
C GLY A 133 11.13 2.15 -14.79
N ALA A 134 10.63 2.54 -13.61
CA ALA A 134 10.68 1.74 -12.39
C ALA A 134 10.15 0.31 -12.56
N SER A 135 9.01 0.11 -13.23
CA SER A 135 8.45 -1.24 -13.40
C SER A 135 9.37 -2.17 -14.19
N TYR A 136 10.06 -1.66 -15.21
CA TYR A 136 10.96 -2.48 -16.02
C TYR A 136 12.24 -2.83 -15.26
N VAL A 137 12.82 -1.86 -14.53
CA VAL A 137 13.97 -2.11 -13.65
C VAL A 137 13.63 -3.18 -12.62
N VAL A 138 12.47 -3.08 -11.98
CA VAL A 138 11.96 -4.07 -11.04
C VAL A 138 11.75 -5.44 -11.69
N ASP A 139 11.24 -5.49 -12.93
CA ASP A 139 11.05 -6.75 -13.65
C ASP A 139 12.39 -7.44 -14.00
N VAL A 140 13.45 -6.67 -14.27
CA VAL A 140 14.82 -7.19 -14.46
C VAL A 140 15.36 -7.75 -13.14
N LEU A 141 15.28 -6.98 -12.06
CA LEU A 141 15.70 -7.41 -10.71
C LEU A 141 14.98 -8.68 -10.25
N ALA A 142 13.68 -8.79 -10.54
CA ALA A 142 12.85 -9.94 -10.18
C ALA A 142 13.04 -11.16 -11.10
N GLY A 143 13.87 -11.08 -12.16
CA GLY A 143 14.09 -12.19 -13.08
C GLY A 143 12.85 -12.52 -13.92
N SER A 144 12.07 -11.51 -14.32
CA SER A 144 10.86 -11.72 -15.12
C SER A 144 11.18 -12.32 -16.49
N LYS A 145 10.31 -13.22 -16.99
CA LYS A 145 10.45 -13.87 -18.31
C LYS A 145 9.82 -13.07 -19.46
N SER A 146 9.62 -11.77 -19.25
CA SER A 146 9.01 -10.88 -20.25
C SER A 146 9.76 -10.92 -21.58
N ALA A 147 9.01 -10.95 -22.70
CA ALA A 147 9.60 -10.90 -24.05
C ALA A 147 10.47 -9.65 -24.23
N ARG A 148 10.04 -8.51 -23.67
CA ARG A 148 10.76 -7.24 -23.76
C ARG A 148 12.16 -7.30 -23.12
N ILE A 149 12.33 -8.05 -22.04
CA ILE A 149 13.64 -8.19 -21.37
C ILE A 149 14.61 -8.96 -22.29
N ARG A 150 14.13 -10.05 -22.89
CA ARG A 150 14.90 -10.88 -23.84
C ARG A 150 15.22 -10.13 -25.14
N GLU A 151 14.27 -9.37 -25.67
CA GLU A 151 14.47 -8.55 -26.87
C GLU A 151 15.55 -7.48 -26.69
N ASN A 152 15.69 -6.95 -25.47
CA ASN A 152 16.76 -6.00 -25.15
C ASN A 152 18.06 -6.69 -24.68
N GLY A 153 18.10 -8.03 -24.58
CA GLY A 153 19.26 -8.78 -24.09
C GLY A 153 19.57 -8.58 -22.60
N HIS A 154 18.57 -8.14 -21.83
CA HIS A 154 18.74 -7.83 -20.41
C HIS A 154 18.61 -9.05 -19.50
N ASP A 155 18.33 -10.22 -20.06
CA ASP A 155 18.35 -11.52 -19.38
C ASP A 155 19.78 -12.05 -19.17
N ALA A 156 20.77 -11.49 -19.85
CA ALA A 156 22.19 -11.83 -19.69
C ALA A 156 22.95 -10.88 -18.74
N LEU A 157 22.28 -9.84 -18.21
CA LEU A 157 22.91 -8.86 -17.34
C LEU A 157 23.13 -9.41 -15.92
N PRO A 158 24.20 -9.01 -15.21
CA PRO A 158 24.40 -9.38 -13.80
C PRO A 158 23.25 -8.97 -12.89
N ALA A 159 22.56 -7.87 -13.18
CA ALA A 159 21.39 -7.45 -12.43
C ALA A 159 20.14 -8.31 -12.66
N TYR A 160 20.11 -9.19 -13.67
CA TYR A 160 18.94 -10.02 -13.94
C TYR A 160 18.75 -11.08 -12.83
N GLY A 161 17.61 -11.01 -12.13
CA GLY A 161 17.33 -11.93 -11.03
C GLY A 161 18.15 -11.69 -9.77
N SER A 162 18.91 -10.59 -9.68
CA SER A 162 19.72 -10.25 -8.50
C SER A 162 18.89 -9.73 -7.31
N GLY A 163 17.60 -9.45 -7.54
CA GLY A 163 16.66 -8.90 -6.56
C GLY A 163 16.14 -9.92 -5.53
N GLU A 164 17.00 -10.81 -5.03
CA GLU A 164 16.62 -11.76 -3.98
C GLU A 164 16.32 -11.04 -2.65
N GLY A 165 15.41 -11.61 -1.86
CA GLY A 165 15.07 -11.11 -0.52
C GLY A 165 13.88 -10.14 -0.44
N TYR A 166 13.43 -9.57 -1.55
CA TYR A 166 12.25 -8.70 -1.59
C TYR A 166 11.27 -9.06 -2.70
N THR A 167 9.99 -8.83 -2.46
CA THR A 167 8.95 -9.00 -3.48
C THR A 167 9.03 -7.90 -4.53
N ARG A 168 8.42 -8.16 -5.70
CA ARG A 168 8.30 -7.17 -6.78
C ARG A 168 7.73 -5.83 -6.31
N ASP A 169 6.71 -5.86 -5.45
CA ASP A 169 6.07 -4.66 -4.93
C ASP A 169 6.97 -3.90 -3.95
N GLN A 170 7.76 -4.62 -3.15
CA GLN A 170 8.75 -4.01 -2.25
C GLN A 170 9.88 -3.34 -3.05
N TRP A 171 10.39 -4.00 -4.10
CA TRP A 171 11.35 -3.38 -5.02
C TRP A 171 10.79 -2.12 -5.68
N LEU A 172 9.54 -2.16 -6.13
CA LEU A 172 8.89 -0.98 -6.70
C LEU A 172 8.78 0.16 -5.68
N ARG A 173 8.44 -0.14 -4.41
CA ARG A 173 8.42 0.85 -3.32
C ARG A 173 9.80 1.47 -3.10
N PHE A 174 10.86 0.68 -3.08
CA PHE A 174 12.23 1.19 -2.90
C PHE A 174 12.65 2.11 -4.05
N VAL A 175 12.39 1.72 -5.29
CA VAL A 175 12.70 2.57 -6.46
C VAL A 175 11.96 3.90 -6.38
N GLN A 176 10.66 3.88 -6.06
CA GLN A 176 9.85 5.09 -5.90
C GLN A 176 10.34 5.97 -4.75
N GLU A 177 10.70 5.36 -3.62
CA GLU A 177 11.25 6.08 -2.46
C GLU A 177 12.60 6.72 -2.79
N MET A 178 13.48 6.04 -3.53
CA MET A 178 14.75 6.58 -3.98
C MET A 178 14.57 7.77 -4.93
N VAL A 179 13.58 7.73 -5.81
CA VAL A 179 13.22 8.88 -6.66
C VAL A 179 12.73 10.04 -5.80
N ARG A 180 11.80 9.80 -4.86
CA ARG A 180 11.29 10.85 -3.96
C ARG A 180 12.36 11.49 -3.10
N LYS A 181 13.31 10.70 -2.59
CA LYS A 181 14.44 11.17 -1.78
C LYS A 181 15.57 11.80 -2.62
N GLY A 182 15.42 11.81 -3.94
CA GLY A 182 16.38 12.41 -4.88
C GLY A 182 17.65 11.60 -5.13
N PHE A 183 17.69 10.33 -4.72
CA PHE A 183 18.81 9.42 -5.03
C PHE A 183 18.83 9.01 -6.50
N ILE A 184 17.68 9.05 -7.18
CA ILE A 184 17.51 8.76 -8.61
C ILE A 184 16.66 9.87 -9.21
N THR A 185 16.97 10.30 -10.42
CA THR A 185 16.16 11.28 -11.14
C THR A 185 15.17 10.56 -12.02
N SER A 186 13.88 10.91 -11.93
CA SER A 186 12.86 10.47 -12.89
C SER A 186 12.61 11.56 -13.91
N THR A 187 12.82 11.27 -15.19
CA THR A 187 12.60 12.21 -16.30
C THR A 187 11.44 11.77 -17.18
N GLY A 188 10.66 12.71 -17.70
CA GLY A 188 9.49 12.44 -18.55
C GLY A 188 8.15 12.52 -17.82
N GLY A 189 7.06 12.65 -18.59
CA GLY A 189 5.68 12.72 -18.08
C GLY A 189 4.98 11.36 -18.16
N ARG A 190 4.48 11.02 -19.36
CA ARG A 190 3.73 9.78 -19.61
C ARG A 190 4.53 8.49 -19.39
N TYR A 191 5.82 8.52 -19.69
CA TYR A 191 6.73 7.38 -19.54
C TYR A 191 7.97 7.83 -18.75
N PRO A 192 7.91 7.80 -17.41
CA PRO A 192 9.03 8.20 -16.58
C PRO A 192 10.20 7.22 -16.75
N VAL A 193 11.37 7.78 -17.07
CA VAL A 193 12.64 7.07 -17.23
C VAL A 193 13.54 7.40 -16.04
N LEU A 194 14.19 6.39 -15.49
CA LEU A 194 15.12 6.53 -14.37
C LEU A 194 16.52 6.84 -14.88
N VAL A 195 17.10 7.90 -14.32
CA VAL A 195 18.41 8.47 -14.70
C VAL A 195 19.25 8.61 -13.42
N LEU A 196 20.52 8.25 -13.50
CA LEU A 196 21.44 8.36 -12.38
C LEU A 196 21.89 9.82 -12.20
N ASN A 197 22.13 10.22 -10.95
CA ASN A 197 22.56 11.56 -10.59
C ASN A 197 23.76 11.53 -9.62
N ASP A 198 24.22 12.69 -9.18
CA ASP A 198 25.40 12.78 -8.31
C ASP A 198 25.21 12.06 -6.96
N ARG A 199 23.97 12.01 -6.44
CA ARG A 199 23.68 11.23 -5.23
C ARG A 199 23.73 9.73 -5.51
N SER A 200 23.28 9.27 -6.68
CA SER A 200 23.44 7.86 -7.07
C SER A 200 24.91 7.45 -7.10
N ARG A 201 25.78 8.33 -7.63
CA ARG A 201 27.24 8.12 -7.66
C ARG A 201 27.85 8.07 -6.26
N ALA A 202 27.46 8.99 -5.38
CA ALA A 202 27.90 8.99 -3.98
C ALA A 202 27.51 7.70 -3.24
N VAL A 203 26.35 7.12 -3.54
CA VAL A 203 25.94 5.81 -2.99
C VAL A 203 26.85 4.69 -3.50
N ILE A 204 27.17 4.66 -4.81
CA ILE A 204 28.12 3.69 -5.39
C ILE A 204 29.50 3.78 -4.74
N GLU A 205 29.98 5.00 -4.48
CA GLU A 205 31.26 5.26 -3.83
C GLU A 205 31.26 4.94 -2.32
N GLY A 206 30.11 4.57 -1.75
CA GLY A 206 29.95 4.25 -0.33
C GLY A 206 29.98 5.49 0.58
N SER A 207 29.92 6.69 0.02
CA SER A 207 29.98 7.96 0.78
C SER A 207 28.63 8.43 1.29
N LEU A 208 27.52 7.86 0.79
CA LEU A 208 26.16 8.24 1.15
C LEU A 208 25.29 7.01 1.49
N PRO A 209 24.91 6.81 2.76
CA PRO A 209 23.97 5.75 3.12
C PRO A 209 22.56 6.06 2.62
N VAL A 210 21.80 5.01 2.30
CA VAL A 210 20.42 5.13 1.81
C VAL A 210 19.44 4.56 2.83
N PRO A 211 18.90 5.40 3.73
CA PRO A 211 17.83 4.96 4.60
C PRO A 211 16.59 4.69 3.74
N LEU A 212 16.05 3.47 3.80
CA LEU A 212 14.80 3.11 3.14
C LEU A 212 13.75 2.77 4.18
N THR A 213 12.49 2.90 3.80
CA THR A 213 11.37 2.49 4.63
C THR A 213 11.40 0.99 4.80
N GLU A 214 11.33 0.49 6.04
CA GLU A 214 11.21 -0.94 6.27
C GLU A 214 10.04 -1.44 5.44
N PRO A 215 10.29 -2.37 4.50
CA PRO A 215 9.17 -2.96 3.80
C PRO A 215 8.32 -3.60 4.88
N GLU A 216 7.02 -3.31 4.84
CA GLU A 216 6.07 -4.14 5.57
C GLU A 216 6.43 -5.57 5.16
N SER A 217 6.85 -6.37 6.15
CA SER A 217 6.98 -7.82 6.00
C SER A 217 5.74 -8.23 5.21
N PRO A 218 5.84 -8.96 4.10
CA PRO A 218 4.84 -9.04 3.02
C PRO A 218 3.46 -9.53 3.48
N GLY A 219 2.77 -8.75 4.31
CA GLY A 219 2.30 -9.38 5.52
C GLY A 219 3.29 -10.46 6.01
N THR A 220 3.92 -10.23 7.15
CA THR A 220 3.40 -11.14 8.16
C THR A 220 1.90 -10.78 8.30
N VAL A 221 1.03 -11.32 7.41
CA VAL A 221 0.06 -12.27 7.94
C VAL A 221 1.02 -13.06 8.76
N ALA A 222 1.02 -12.87 10.08
CA ALA A 222 1.82 -13.75 10.87
C ALA A 222 1.61 -15.16 10.26
N ALA A 223 2.44 -16.12 10.60
CA ALA A 223 1.68 -17.27 11.05
C ALA A 223 0.74 -16.74 12.17
N GLU A 224 -0.39 -16.09 11.82
CA GLU A 224 -1.63 -16.27 12.49
C GLU A 224 -1.71 -17.76 12.35
N THR A 225 -1.22 -18.42 13.39
CA THR A 225 -1.41 -19.82 13.62
C THR A 225 -2.91 -19.94 13.77
N TYR A 226 -3.60 -19.91 12.64
CA TYR A 226 -4.99 -20.26 12.49
C TYR A 226 -4.97 -21.68 11.97
N ASP A 227 -5.91 -22.47 12.45
CA ASP A 227 -5.97 -23.86 12.05
C ASP A 227 -6.42 -23.92 10.58
N GLU A 228 -5.52 -24.39 9.70
CA GLU A 228 -5.79 -24.51 8.27
C GLU A 228 -6.93 -25.51 7.98
N VAL A 229 -7.08 -26.53 8.83
CA VAL A 229 -8.15 -27.53 8.73
C VAL A 229 -9.49 -26.88 9.09
N LEU A 230 -9.54 -26.11 10.17
CA LEU A 230 -10.74 -25.34 10.53
C LEU A 230 -11.05 -24.29 9.46
N PHE A 231 -10.06 -23.55 8.98
CA PHE A 231 -10.26 -22.54 7.94
C PHE A 231 -10.83 -23.17 6.66
N ALA A 232 -10.32 -24.32 6.21
CA ALA A 232 -10.84 -25.04 5.06
C ALA A 232 -12.31 -25.47 5.28
N ARG A 233 -12.66 -25.98 6.47
CA ARG A 233 -14.04 -26.35 6.85
C ARG A 233 -14.96 -25.13 6.84
N LEU A 234 -14.54 -24.03 7.44
CA LEU A 234 -15.32 -22.78 7.47
C LEU A 234 -15.50 -22.19 6.07
N ARG A 235 -14.50 -22.32 5.18
CA ARG A 235 -14.60 -21.89 3.79
C ARG A 235 -15.63 -22.72 3.01
N GLN A 236 -15.67 -24.03 3.25
CA GLN A 236 -16.70 -24.92 2.68
C GLN A 236 -18.08 -24.58 3.22
N LEU A 237 -18.22 -24.37 4.52
CA LEU A 237 -19.47 -23.98 5.16
C LEU A 237 -19.99 -22.65 4.58
N ARG A 238 -19.11 -21.63 4.49
CA ARG A 238 -19.45 -20.34 3.88
C ARG A 238 -19.96 -20.50 2.46
N LYS A 239 -19.31 -21.32 1.65
CA LYS A 239 -19.75 -21.58 0.27
C LYS A 239 -21.14 -22.21 0.26
N ALA A 240 -21.37 -23.25 1.08
CA ALA A 240 -22.67 -23.91 1.17
C ALA A 240 -23.79 -22.96 1.63
N THR A 241 -23.54 -22.12 2.63
CA THR A 241 -24.49 -21.10 3.10
C THR A 241 -24.79 -20.06 2.02
N ALA A 242 -23.75 -19.60 1.32
CA ALA A 242 -23.87 -18.60 0.26
C ALA A 242 -24.67 -19.15 -0.93
N ASP A 243 -24.41 -20.40 -1.32
CA ASP A 243 -25.13 -21.09 -2.38
C ASP A 243 -26.62 -21.29 -2.00
N LEU A 244 -26.91 -21.64 -0.74
CA LEU A 244 -28.28 -21.81 -0.23
C LEU A 244 -29.07 -20.49 -0.22
N GLU A 245 -28.42 -19.38 0.12
CA GLU A 245 -29.05 -18.06 0.16
C GLU A 245 -28.96 -17.29 -1.17
N HIS A 246 -28.39 -17.88 -2.21
CA HIS A 246 -28.17 -17.26 -3.52
C HIS A 246 -27.41 -15.93 -3.44
N VAL A 247 -26.43 -15.83 -2.54
CA VAL A 247 -25.57 -14.64 -2.37
C VAL A 247 -24.10 -14.98 -2.63
N PRO A 248 -23.27 -14.02 -3.07
CA PRO A 248 -21.83 -14.24 -3.14
C PRO A 248 -21.21 -14.60 -1.78
N PRO A 249 -20.23 -15.53 -1.70
CA PRO A 249 -19.68 -16.02 -0.43
C PRO A 249 -19.15 -14.95 0.52
N PHE A 250 -18.57 -13.87 0.01
CA PHE A 250 -18.02 -12.79 0.83
C PHE A 250 -19.10 -12.00 1.60
N ILE A 251 -20.38 -12.06 1.18
CA ILE A 251 -21.50 -11.44 1.90
C ILE A 251 -21.75 -12.13 3.24
N VAL A 252 -21.60 -13.46 3.29
CA VAL A 252 -21.69 -14.25 4.52
C VAL A 252 -20.53 -13.86 5.44
N PHE A 253 -19.28 -14.14 5.05
CA PHE A 253 -18.08 -13.71 5.77
C PHE A 253 -16.89 -13.48 4.81
N HIS A 254 -16.07 -12.47 5.07
CA HIS A 254 -14.80 -12.29 4.37
C HIS A 254 -13.78 -13.35 4.83
N ASP A 255 -12.75 -13.62 4.01
CA ASP A 255 -11.67 -14.56 4.39
C ASP A 255 -10.98 -14.18 5.70
N ARG A 256 -10.85 -12.88 5.98
CA ARG A 256 -10.31 -12.38 7.24
C ARG A 256 -11.13 -12.83 8.46
N SER A 257 -12.46 -12.75 8.39
CA SER A 257 -13.33 -13.22 9.47
C SER A 257 -13.18 -14.72 9.72
N LEU A 258 -13.06 -15.53 8.66
CA LEU A 258 -12.86 -16.98 8.78
C LEU A 258 -11.49 -17.33 9.38
N LYS A 259 -10.44 -16.57 9.04
CA LYS A 259 -9.11 -16.73 9.64
C LYS A 259 -9.11 -16.40 11.12
N GLU A 260 -9.77 -15.32 11.53
CA GLU A 260 -9.92 -14.99 12.94
C GLU A 260 -10.73 -16.04 13.71
N MET A 261 -11.80 -16.59 13.12
CA MET A 261 -12.52 -17.74 13.71
C MET A 261 -11.63 -18.97 13.87
N ALA A 262 -10.81 -19.27 12.86
CA ALA A 262 -9.86 -20.38 12.90
C ALA A 262 -8.66 -20.16 13.83
N LYS A 263 -8.46 -18.94 14.30
CA LYS A 263 -7.41 -18.55 15.25
C LYS A 263 -7.90 -18.54 16.69
N TYR A 264 -9.05 -17.92 16.94
CA TYR A 264 -9.56 -17.69 18.30
C TYR A 264 -10.61 -18.71 18.75
N TYR A 265 -11.08 -19.58 17.86
CA TYR A 265 -12.06 -20.64 18.15
C TYR A 265 -13.26 -20.15 18.98
N PRO A 266 -13.99 -19.10 18.54
CA PRO A 266 -15.12 -18.58 19.30
C PRO A 266 -16.14 -19.71 19.54
N ARG A 267 -16.55 -19.90 20.80
CA ARG A 267 -17.54 -20.90 21.23
C ARG A 267 -18.81 -20.29 21.77
N THR A 268 -18.79 -18.98 22.07
CA THR A 268 -19.97 -18.23 22.51
C THR A 268 -20.33 -17.12 21.52
N GLY A 269 -21.59 -16.68 21.52
CA GLY A 269 -22.02 -15.55 20.70
C GLY A 269 -21.24 -14.26 21.02
N ALA A 270 -20.85 -14.05 22.28
CA ALA A 270 -20.05 -12.91 22.71
C ALA A 270 -18.63 -12.94 22.11
N GLU A 271 -17.98 -14.10 22.08
CA GLU A 271 -16.68 -14.27 21.42
C GLU A 271 -16.82 -14.12 19.90
N PHE A 272 -17.91 -14.63 19.33
CA PHE A 272 -18.16 -14.53 17.90
C PHE A 272 -18.35 -13.08 17.45
N LEU A 273 -18.97 -12.22 18.27
CA LEU A 273 -19.09 -10.78 18.00
C LEU A 273 -17.77 -10.01 18.06
N ARG A 274 -16.74 -10.56 18.72
CA ARG A 274 -15.40 -9.96 18.75
C ARG A 274 -14.61 -10.21 17.47
N VAL A 275 -15.06 -11.14 16.63
CA VAL A 275 -14.43 -11.44 15.33
C VAL A 275 -14.70 -10.31 14.34
N TYR A 276 -13.66 -9.87 13.63
CA TYR A 276 -13.74 -8.83 12.62
C TYR A 276 -14.82 -9.12 11.58
N GLY A 277 -15.71 -8.14 11.37
CA GLY A 277 -16.76 -8.22 10.35
C GLY A 277 -17.99 -9.05 10.74
N VAL A 278 -18.09 -9.49 12.01
CA VAL A 278 -19.30 -10.07 12.59
C VAL A 278 -20.13 -8.98 13.26
N SER A 279 -21.36 -8.77 12.79
CA SER A 279 -22.35 -7.90 13.43
C SER A 279 -23.42 -8.75 14.14
N GLU A 280 -24.24 -8.13 14.99
CA GLU A 280 -25.38 -8.82 15.63
C GLU A 280 -26.31 -9.50 14.61
N GLY A 281 -26.58 -8.84 13.49
CA GLY A 281 -27.39 -9.43 12.42
C GLY A 281 -26.74 -10.67 11.79
N LYS A 282 -25.42 -10.69 11.63
CA LYS A 282 -24.69 -11.87 11.15
C LYS A 282 -24.62 -12.98 12.19
N LEU A 283 -24.47 -12.64 13.48
CA LEU A 283 -24.55 -13.60 14.57
C LEU A 283 -25.92 -14.29 14.58
N GLN A 284 -27.00 -13.52 14.49
CA GLN A 284 -28.36 -14.08 14.48
C GLN A 284 -28.61 -14.98 13.27
N ARG A 285 -28.13 -14.59 12.09
CA ARG A 285 -28.40 -15.30 10.84
C ARG A 285 -27.49 -16.51 10.60
N TYR A 286 -26.20 -16.39 10.90
CA TYR A 286 -25.19 -17.41 10.56
C TYR A 286 -24.46 -17.96 11.79
N GLY A 287 -24.52 -17.29 12.94
CA GLY A 287 -23.69 -17.59 14.09
C GLY A 287 -23.78 -19.02 14.57
N ARG A 288 -25.01 -19.57 14.69
CA ARG A 288 -25.22 -20.97 15.13
C ARG A 288 -24.47 -21.97 14.24
N MET A 289 -24.62 -21.88 12.92
CA MET A 289 -23.99 -22.82 11.98
C MET A 289 -22.46 -22.79 12.09
N PHE A 290 -21.88 -21.60 12.23
CA PHE A 290 -20.44 -21.42 12.32
C PHE A 290 -19.89 -21.82 13.69
N LEU A 291 -20.58 -21.49 14.78
CA LEU A 291 -20.22 -21.91 16.14
C LEU A 291 -20.25 -23.44 16.27
N ASP A 292 -21.30 -24.11 15.76
CA ASP A 292 -21.42 -25.57 15.78
C ASP A 292 -20.24 -26.24 15.02
N ALA A 293 -19.83 -25.67 13.89
CA ALA A 293 -18.69 -26.17 13.11
C ALA A 293 -17.35 -26.01 13.83
N ILE A 294 -17.16 -24.89 14.54
CA ILE A 294 -15.96 -24.60 15.33
C ILE A 294 -15.90 -25.53 16.56
N GLU A 295 -17.02 -25.71 17.26
CA GLU A 295 -17.11 -26.58 18.43
C GLU A 295 -16.84 -28.04 18.07
N LYS A 296 -17.43 -28.53 16.97
CA LYS A 296 -17.16 -29.86 16.45
C LYS A 296 -15.67 -30.06 16.14
N HIS A 297 -15.05 -29.09 15.48
CA HIS A 297 -13.63 -29.16 15.17
C HIS A 297 -12.75 -29.16 16.43
N CYS A 298 -13.06 -28.32 17.43
CA CYS A 298 -12.34 -28.31 18.70
C CYS A 298 -12.44 -29.64 19.44
N THR A 299 -13.61 -30.29 19.39
CA THR A 299 -13.83 -31.60 20.02
C THR A 299 -13.03 -32.70 19.32
N GLU A 300 -12.98 -32.69 18.00
CA GLU A 300 -12.23 -33.66 17.20
C GLU A 300 -10.70 -33.54 17.37
N MET A 301 -10.19 -32.32 17.53
CA MET A 301 -8.76 -32.03 17.66
C MET A 301 -8.28 -31.93 19.12
N GLY A 302 -9.17 -32.08 20.11
CA GLY A 302 -8.83 -32.01 21.53
C GLY A 302 -8.40 -30.61 22.01
N ILE A 303 -8.88 -29.55 21.35
CA ILE A 303 -8.50 -28.16 21.65
C ILE A 303 -9.30 -27.70 22.89
N ALA A 304 -8.60 -27.38 23.99
CA ALA A 304 -9.23 -26.85 25.20
C ALA A 304 -9.61 -25.36 25.03
N PRO A 305 -10.69 -24.88 25.67
CA PRO A 305 -11.02 -23.46 25.65
C PRO A 305 -9.94 -22.67 26.39
N GLU A 306 -9.35 -21.67 25.74
CA GLU A 306 -8.51 -20.69 26.43
C GLU A 306 -9.39 -19.95 27.45
N ARG A 307 -9.04 -20.05 28.73
CA ARG A 307 -9.70 -19.27 29.79
C ARG A 307 -9.33 -17.81 29.55
N GLY A 308 -10.27 -17.04 29.00
CA GLY A 308 -10.07 -15.61 28.73
C GLY A 308 -9.59 -14.87 29.98
N SER A 309 -8.41 -14.24 29.87
CA SER A 309 -7.99 -13.16 30.76
C SER A 309 -8.98 -11.99 30.59
N GLY A 310 -9.49 -11.51 31.73
CA GLY A 310 -10.53 -10.48 31.83
C GLY A 310 -10.15 -9.11 31.29
#